data_AF-A0A7R8VMS3-F1
#
_entry.id   AF-A0A7R8VMS3-F1
#
_cell.length_a   1.000
_cell.length_b   1.000
_cell.length_c   1.000
_cell.angle_alpha   90.00
_cell.angle_beta   90.00
_cell.angle_gamma   90.00
#
_symmetry.space_group_name_H-M   'P 1'
#
loop_
_entity.id
_entity.type
_entity.pdbx_description
1 polymer ?
#
loop_
_entity_poly.entity_id
_entity_poly.type
_entity_poly.pdbx_seq_one_letter_code
_entity_poly.pdbx_strand_id
1 'polypeptide(L)'
;MSSLEAVILLLALVPLSTASFATTTNNEDDVDFVYPGEARSERGLPECSDHGICSTLHRRFWLPLLVERLCRCPSRTECPWHWNNTDHHTMSLDNRSQLKFCENVSSLLPCTPNQAAMVKLKTTDNNPTDYINSTMYTSYTAACYCPPRHYWKQFNKTSISDQGNGTRAEHTIYKCVKVHTLIIMFLACVQLRKCSSMQFCGNTRADHYSTYYRCSCPFGHMCLIKDQTKYQVKELLFQGSAYKTTCIPDSGTELRHSTNL
;
A
#
# COMPACT_ATOMS: atom_id res chain seq x y z
N MET A 1 31.18 39.43 -40.31
CA MET A 1 32.22 39.32 -39.26
C MET A 1 31.53 39.39 -37.91
N SER A 2 31.86 38.49 -36.96
CA SER A 2 31.76 38.58 -35.48
C SER A 2 30.70 39.52 -34.84
N SER A 3 29.91 39.17 -33.82
CA SER A 3 29.93 38.09 -32.80
C SER A 3 28.63 38.23 -31.95
N LEU A 4 28.25 37.40 -30.96
CA LEU A 4 28.88 36.30 -30.21
C LEU A 4 27.79 35.24 -29.85
N GLU A 5 28.14 34.18 -29.12
CA GLU A 5 27.20 33.17 -28.61
C GLU A 5 26.60 33.52 -27.23
N ALA A 6 25.36 33.10 -26.96
CA ALA A 6 24.78 33.02 -25.62
C ALA A 6 23.59 32.04 -25.56
N VAL A 7 23.82 30.74 -25.81
CA VAL A 7 22.80 29.70 -25.57
C VAL A 7 22.76 29.38 -24.07
N ILE A 8 21.88 30.08 -23.33
CA ILE A 8 21.67 29.81 -21.90
C ILE A 8 20.86 28.52 -21.76
N LEU A 9 21.56 27.42 -21.47
CA LEU A 9 20.95 26.13 -21.17
C LEU A 9 20.37 26.16 -19.74
N LEU A 10 19.11 26.56 -19.59
CA LEU A 10 18.38 26.49 -18.32
C LEU A 10 18.16 25.03 -17.91
N LEU A 11 19.11 24.50 -17.13
CA LEU A 11 18.94 23.23 -16.40
C LEU A 11 17.82 23.39 -15.38
N ALA A 12 16.61 22.98 -15.78
CA ALA A 12 15.49 22.83 -14.86
C ALA A 12 15.80 21.70 -13.87
N LEU A 13 16.33 22.07 -12.70
CA LEU A 13 16.38 21.22 -11.52
C LEU A 13 14.93 20.93 -11.08
N VAL A 14 14.35 19.86 -11.62
CA VAL A 14 13.09 19.32 -11.14
C VAL A 14 13.37 18.72 -9.75
N PRO A 15 12.81 19.27 -8.65
CA PRO A 15 12.93 18.63 -7.36
C PRO A 15 12.18 17.30 -7.43
N LEU A 16 12.90 16.18 -7.26
CA LEU A 16 12.26 14.91 -6.92
C LEU A 16 11.55 15.13 -5.59
N SER A 17 10.22 15.18 -5.61
CA SER A 17 9.39 15.22 -4.41
C SER A 17 9.42 13.85 -3.73
N THR A 18 10.54 13.56 -3.06
CA THR A 18 10.58 12.53 -2.02
C THR A 18 9.59 12.95 -0.95
N ALA A 19 8.57 12.11 -0.69
CA ALA A 19 7.69 12.34 0.44
C ALA A 19 8.54 12.38 1.71
N SER A 20 8.57 13.53 2.37
CA SER A 20 9.22 13.68 3.66
C SER A 20 8.51 12.81 4.69
N PHE A 21 9.29 12.02 5.41
CA PHE A 21 8.82 11.12 6.45
C PHE A 21 9.73 11.31 7.66
N ALA A 22 9.15 11.65 8.81
CA ALA A 22 9.89 11.72 10.07
C ALA A 22 9.86 10.33 10.74
N THR A 23 11.03 9.78 11.06
CA THR A 23 11.17 8.47 11.72
C THR A 23 11.51 8.64 13.20
N THR A 24 10.88 7.85 14.07
CA THR A 24 11.23 7.73 15.49
C THR A 24 11.34 6.25 15.85
N THR A 25 12.49 5.83 16.34
CA THR A 25 12.78 4.44 16.75
C THR A 25 12.38 4.25 18.21
N ASN A 26 11.51 3.27 18.52
CA ASN A 26 11.36 2.79 19.90
C ASN A 26 12.29 1.58 20.12
N ASN A 27 13.39 1.80 20.82
CA ASN A 27 14.44 0.79 21.03
C ASN A 27 14.01 -0.35 21.96
N GLU A 28 12.92 -0.20 22.72
CA GLU A 28 12.45 -1.24 23.66
C GLU A 28 11.60 -2.31 22.95
N ASP A 29 10.91 -1.97 21.86
CA ASP A 29 9.94 -2.85 21.17
C ASP A 29 10.37 -3.34 19.77
N ASP A 30 11.53 -2.88 19.25
CA ASP A 30 11.97 -3.10 17.85
C ASP A 30 10.94 -2.59 16.81
N VAL A 31 10.52 -1.33 16.97
CA VAL A 31 9.53 -0.65 16.11
C VAL A 31 10.01 0.73 15.66
N ASP A 32 9.92 0.99 14.35
CA ASP A 32 10.07 2.32 13.75
C ASP A 32 8.70 2.95 13.53
N PHE A 33 8.44 4.12 14.12
CA PHE A 33 7.27 4.94 13.82
C PHE A 33 7.60 5.98 12.76
N VAL A 34 6.74 6.11 11.75
CA VAL A 34 6.91 7.05 10.65
C VAL A 34 5.66 7.91 10.45
N TYR A 35 5.87 9.21 10.27
CA TYR A 35 4.82 10.22 10.12
C TYR A 35 4.87 10.88 8.73
N PRO A 36 3.73 11.03 8.02
CA PRO A 36 3.68 11.56 6.66
C PRO A 36 3.80 13.09 6.58
N GLY A 37 4.50 13.57 5.55
CA GLY A 37 4.57 14.99 5.22
C GLY A 37 5.42 15.75 6.23
N GLU A 38 4.84 16.79 6.84
CA GLU A 38 5.53 17.62 7.84
C GLU A 38 5.29 17.15 9.28
N ALA A 39 4.38 16.19 9.49
CA ALA A 39 4.12 15.65 10.82
C ALA A 39 5.38 14.97 11.38
N ARG A 40 5.72 15.27 12.64
CA ARG A 40 6.86 14.67 13.37
C ARG A 40 6.45 13.88 14.60
N SER A 41 5.16 13.83 14.90
CA SER A 41 4.55 13.13 16.04
C SER A 41 3.03 13.06 15.86
N GLU A 42 2.35 12.29 16.71
CA GLU A 42 0.88 12.22 16.78
C GLU A 42 0.19 13.60 16.79
N ARG A 43 0.81 14.63 17.39
CA ARG A 43 0.24 16.00 17.45
C ARG A 43 0.09 16.65 16.06
N GLY A 44 0.93 16.26 15.10
CA GLY A 44 0.86 16.73 13.72
C GLY A 44 -0.15 15.95 12.86
N LEU A 45 -0.76 14.89 13.40
CA LEU A 45 -1.77 14.11 12.69
C LEU A 45 -3.18 14.65 12.97
N PRO A 46 -4.06 14.69 11.94
CA PRO A 46 -5.47 14.96 12.12
C PRO A 46 -6.19 13.77 12.77
N GLU A 47 -7.46 13.97 13.12
CA GLU A 47 -8.32 12.90 13.62
C GLU A 47 -8.80 11.99 12.49
N CYS A 48 -8.95 10.69 12.78
CA CYS A 48 -9.50 9.74 11.84
C CYS A 48 -11.00 9.95 11.64
N SER A 49 -11.45 9.86 10.39
CA SER A 49 -12.88 9.68 10.09
C SER A 49 -13.35 8.27 10.48
N ASP A 50 -14.66 8.09 10.63
CA ASP A 50 -15.33 6.79 10.80
C ASP A 50 -14.77 5.75 9.81
N HIS A 51 -14.45 4.55 10.30
CA HIS A 51 -13.81 3.48 9.51
C HIS A 51 -12.52 3.88 8.77
N GLY A 52 -11.84 4.93 9.25
CA GLY A 52 -10.54 5.39 8.76
C GLY A 52 -9.39 4.48 9.17
N ILE A 53 -8.41 4.33 8.28
CA ILE A 53 -7.14 3.64 8.60
C ILE A 53 -6.28 4.60 9.40
N CYS A 54 -5.97 4.22 10.64
CA CYS A 54 -5.16 5.02 11.55
C CYS A 54 -3.66 4.71 11.46
N SER A 55 -3.29 3.51 11.01
CA SER A 55 -1.88 3.14 10.73
C SER A 55 -1.74 2.02 9.70
N THR A 56 -0.60 2.03 9.00
CA THR A 56 -0.10 0.93 8.17
C THR A 56 1.08 0.25 8.87
N LEU A 57 1.06 -1.07 9.01
CA LEU A 57 2.19 -1.83 9.56
C LEU A 57 2.88 -2.59 8.43
N HIS A 58 4.21 -2.57 8.39
CA HIS A 58 5.02 -3.31 7.42
C HIS A 58 6.09 -4.16 8.11
N ARG A 59 5.99 -5.48 7.96
CA ARG A 59 7.07 -6.43 8.30
C ARG A 59 8.16 -6.36 7.25
N ARG A 60 9.19 -5.56 7.50
CA ARG A 60 10.38 -5.50 6.66
C ARG A 60 11.21 -6.78 6.80
N PHE A 61 12.22 -6.97 5.95
CA PHE A 61 13.21 -8.04 6.12
C PHE A 61 14.44 -7.45 6.81
N TRP A 62 14.97 -8.13 7.83
CA TRP A 62 16.20 -7.74 8.55
C TRP A 62 16.16 -6.34 9.20
N LEU A 63 14.96 -5.79 9.40
CA LEU A 63 14.71 -4.46 9.95
C LEU A 63 13.50 -4.50 10.89
N PRO A 64 13.40 -3.54 11.84
CA PRO A 64 12.27 -3.40 12.78
C PRO A 64 10.90 -3.40 12.11
N LEU A 65 9.82 -3.63 12.87
CA LEU A 65 8.47 -3.38 12.37
C LEU A 65 8.32 -1.90 12.03
N LEU A 66 7.85 -1.56 10.82
CA LEU A 66 7.56 -0.17 10.46
C LEU A 66 6.07 0.12 10.67
N VAL A 67 5.77 1.17 11.42
CA VAL A 67 4.42 1.69 11.68
C VAL A 67 4.29 3.07 11.03
N GLU A 68 3.65 3.14 9.87
CA GLU A 68 3.27 4.40 9.23
C GLU A 68 1.98 4.92 9.88
N ARG A 69 2.05 6.07 10.56
CA ARG A 69 0.92 6.70 11.27
C ARG A 69 0.16 7.62 10.33
N LEU A 70 -1.16 7.45 10.21
CA LEU A 70 -1.99 8.20 9.24
C LEU A 70 -2.88 9.25 9.90
N CYS A 71 -3.52 8.90 11.02
CA CYS A 71 -4.39 9.79 11.79
C CYS A 71 -4.50 9.32 13.25
N ARG A 72 -4.88 10.22 14.16
CA ARG A 72 -5.18 9.90 15.55
C ARG A 72 -6.61 9.39 15.68
N CYS A 73 -6.81 8.38 16.52
CA CYS A 73 -8.16 7.90 16.81
C CYS A 73 -8.96 8.90 17.67
N PRO A 74 -10.29 8.98 17.48
CA PRO A 74 -11.16 9.83 18.28
C PRO A 74 -11.17 9.39 19.76
N SER A 75 -11.66 10.26 20.64
CA SER A 75 -11.76 9.98 22.09
C SER A 75 -10.43 9.66 22.78
N ARG A 76 -9.29 10.01 22.18
CA ARG A 76 -7.92 9.71 22.65
C ARG A 76 -7.63 8.21 22.79
N THR A 77 -8.33 7.35 22.06
CA THR A 77 -7.95 5.93 21.97
C THR A 77 -6.64 5.78 21.22
N GLU A 78 -5.88 4.75 21.54
CA GLU A 78 -4.63 4.46 20.84
C GLU A 78 -4.90 3.64 19.58
N CYS A 79 -4.41 4.12 18.42
CA CYS A 79 -4.46 3.34 17.19
C CYS A 79 -3.53 2.11 17.31
N PRO A 80 -4.04 0.86 17.15
CA PRO A 80 -3.27 -0.35 17.35
C PRO A 80 -2.02 -0.42 16.47
N TRP A 81 -0.87 -0.75 17.05
CA TRP A 81 0.43 -0.77 16.35
C TRP A 81 1.19 -2.11 16.43
N HIS A 82 0.69 -3.08 17.20
CA HIS A 82 1.23 -4.44 17.19
C HIS A 82 0.77 -5.26 15.98
N TRP A 83 1.65 -6.13 15.47
CA TRP A 83 1.27 -7.10 14.44
C TRP A 83 0.33 -8.16 15.03
N ASN A 84 -0.95 -8.11 14.68
CA ASN A 84 -1.98 -9.01 15.18
C ASN A 84 -3.05 -9.24 14.11
N ASN A 85 -3.57 -10.46 13.98
CA ASN A 85 -4.62 -10.84 13.02
C ASN A 85 -5.99 -11.09 13.70
N THR A 86 -6.05 -11.10 15.03
CA THR A 86 -7.24 -11.44 15.82
C THR A 86 -7.70 -10.30 16.73
N ASP A 87 -7.13 -9.11 16.60
CA ASP A 87 -7.50 -7.93 17.39
C ASP A 87 -8.84 -7.29 16.98
N HIS A 88 -9.50 -7.79 15.93
CA HIS A 88 -10.70 -7.22 15.30
C HIS A 88 -10.55 -5.78 14.77
N HIS A 89 -9.34 -5.21 14.79
CA HIS A 89 -9.03 -3.85 14.33
C HIS A 89 -8.10 -3.88 13.10
N THR A 90 -7.99 -5.03 12.43
CA THR A 90 -7.03 -5.29 11.36
C THR A 90 -7.67 -5.78 10.06
N MET A 91 -7.19 -5.24 8.93
CA MET A 91 -7.30 -5.87 7.61
C MET A 91 -5.91 -6.16 7.01
N SER A 92 -5.81 -7.09 6.06
CA SER A 92 -4.57 -7.31 5.30
C SER A 92 -4.47 -6.32 4.14
N LEU A 93 -3.31 -5.66 4.00
CA LEU A 93 -2.96 -4.85 2.83
C LEU A 93 -2.29 -5.72 1.76
N ASP A 94 -1.26 -6.45 2.17
CA ASP A 94 -0.50 -7.39 1.34
C ASP A 94 0.04 -8.55 2.21
N ASN A 95 0.98 -9.34 1.69
CA ASN A 95 1.56 -10.49 2.38
C ASN A 95 2.42 -10.17 3.61
N ARG A 96 2.89 -8.93 3.75
CA ARG A 96 3.76 -8.47 4.86
C ARG A 96 3.26 -7.17 5.49
N SER A 97 2.04 -6.74 5.16
CA SER A 97 1.49 -5.46 5.61
C SER A 97 0.04 -5.56 6.12
N GLN A 98 -0.24 -4.84 7.20
CA GLN A 98 -1.56 -4.75 7.84
C GLN A 98 -2.08 -3.31 7.82
N LEU A 99 -3.40 -3.16 7.75
CA LEU A 99 -4.15 -1.93 7.94
C LEU A 99 -4.76 -1.96 9.34
N LYS A 100 -4.59 -0.89 10.11
CA LYS A 100 -5.11 -0.77 11.47
C LYS A 100 -6.17 0.31 11.55
N PHE A 101 -7.22 0.03 12.31
CA PHE A 101 -8.41 0.86 12.46
C PHE A 101 -8.64 1.21 13.94
N CYS A 102 -9.27 2.35 14.19
CA CYS A 102 -9.68 2.77 15.53
C CYS A 102 -10.88 1.99 16.08
N GLU A 103 -11.66 1.39 15.18
CA GLU A 103 -12.93 0.75 15.43
C GLU A 103 -12.88 -0.72 15.03
N ASN A 104 -13.80 -1.51 15.61
CA ASN A 104 -13.92 -2.92 15.27
C ASN A 104 -14.34 -3.09 13.81
N VAL A 105 -13.43 -3.63 13.00
CA VAL A 105 -13.59 -3.91 11.56
C VAL A 105 -14.75 -4.86 11.28
N SER A 106 -15.15 -5.69 12.25
CA SER A 106 -16.29 -6.61 12.13
C SER A 106 -17.65 -5.87 12.05
N SER A 107 -17.69 -4.56 12.31
CA SER A 107 -18.86 -3.71 12.04
C SER A 107 -19.11 -3.48 10.55
N LEU A 108 -18.07 -3.58 9.71
CA LEU A 108 -18.16 -3.45 8.27
C LEU A 108 -18.69 -4.73 7.63
N LEU A 109 -19.75 -4.61 6.83
CA LEU A 109 -20.25 -5.73 6.01
C LEU A 109 -19.17 -6.21 5.02
N PRO A 110 -19.10 -7.51 4.69
CA PRO A 110 -18.19 -8.01 3.65
C PRO A 110 -18.45 -7.39 2.28
N CYS A 111 -17.38 -7.03 1.56
CA CYS A 111 -17.47 -6.41 0.25
C CYS A 111 -18.16 -7.30 -0.79
N THR A 112 -19.16 -6.75 -1.50
CA THR A 112 -19.77 -7.41 -2.66
C THR A 112 -18.91 -7.25 -3.93
N PRO A 113 -19.03 -8.14 -4.92
CA PRO A 113 -18.25 -8.03 -6.16
C PRO A 113 -18.45 -6.68 -6.85
N ASN A 114 -17.35 -6.06 -7.27
CA ASN A 114 -17.30 -4.75 -7.95
C ASN A 114 -17.72 -3.52 -7.10
N GLN A 115 -18.05 -3.68 -5.82
CA GLN A 115 -18.29 -2.56 -4.91
C GLN A 115 -17.01 -1.73 -4.66
N ALA A 116 -17.17 -0.44 -4.35
CA ALA A 116 -16.09 0.36 -3.77
C ALA A 116 -15.79 -0.17 -2.36
N ALA A 117 -14.54 -0.57 -2.12
CA ALA A 117 -14.13 -1.14 -0.84
C ALA A 117 -13.33 -0.17 0.02
N MET A 118 -12.61 0.74 -0.63
CA MET A 118 -11.83 1.77 0.06
C MET A 118 -11.76 3.03 -0.78
N VAL A 119 -11.81 4.17 -0.11
CA VAL A 119 -11.66 5.50 -0.71
C VAL A 119 -10.39 6.12 -0.15
N LYS A 120 -9.44 6.44 -1.03
CA LYS A 120 -8.36 7.38 -0.73
C LYS A 120 -8.87 8.78 -1.01
N LEU A 121 -8.83 9.66 -0.02
CA LEU A 121 -9.08 11.09 -0.20
C LEU A 121 -7.74 11.81 -0.02
N LYS A 122 -7.27 12.48 -1.07
CA LYS A 122 -6.17 13.45 -0.97
C LYS A 122 -6.78 14.85 -0.98
N THR A 123 -6.55 15.61 0.07
CA THR A 123 -6.95 17.02 0.17
C THR A 123 -5.70 17.87 0.07
N THR A 124 -5.72 18.85 -0.82
CA THR A 124 -4.67 19.87 -0.94
C THR A 124 -5.33 21.21 -0.70
N ASP A 125 -4.99 21.84 0.43
CA ASP A 125 -5.53 23.16 0.78
C ASP A 125 -4.58 24.25 0.28
N ASN A 126 -4.99 24.96 -0.78
CA ASN A 126 -4.23 26.08 -1.31
C ASN A 126 -4.84 27.37 -0.76
N ASN A 127 -4.39 27.78 0.42
CA ASN A 127 -4.83 29.03 1.01
C ASN A 127 -4.43 30.19 0.06
N PRO A 128 -5.37 30.99 -0.50
CA PRO A 128 -5.06 31.92 -1.60
C PRO A 128 -4.03 33.00 -1.26
N THR A 129 -3.76 33.22 0.02
CA THR A 129 -2.82 34.23 0.55
C THR A 129 -1.41 33.71 0.78
N ASP A 130 -1.18 32.39 0.75
CA ASP A 130 0.14 31.79 1.03
C ASP A 130 0.41 30.57 0.13
N TYR A 131 0.89 30.85 -1.08
CA TYR A 131 1.20 29.84 -2.10
C TYR A 131 2.38 28.93 -1.73
N ILE A 132 3.11 29.24 -0.64
CA ILE A 132 4.31 28.51 -0.22
C ILE A 132 3.94 27.34 0.72
N ASN A 133 2.87 27.50 1.52
CA ASN A 133 2.47 26.55 2.57
C ASN A 133 1.19 25.77 2.23
N SER A 134 1.18 25.07 1.09
CA SER A 134 0.06 24.20 0.69
C SER A 134 0.03 22.91 1.54
N THR A 135 -0.93 22.81 2.46
CA THR A 135 -1.11 21.62 3.30
C THR A 135 -1.74 20.48 2.50
N MET A 136 -0.96 19.42 2.26
CA MET A 136 -1.43 18.17 1.68
C MET A 136 -1.71 17.14 2.77
N TYR A 137 -2.98 16.76 2.92
CA TYR A 137 -3.40 15.63 3.74
C TYR A 137 -3.89 14.47 2.86
N THR A 138 -3.77 13.23 3.33
CA THR A 138 -4.32 12.05 2.67
C THR A 138 -4.92 11.10 3.71
N SER A 139 -6.21 10.83 3.60
CA SER A 139 -6.91 9.82 4.39
C SER A 139 -7.33 8.61 3.54
N TYR A 140 -7.60 7.51 4.22
CA TYR A 140 -8.10 6.27 3.64
C TYR A 140 -9.23 5.75 4.50
N THR A 141 -10.41 5.58 3.91
CA THR A 141 -11.63 5.10 4.61
C THR A 141 -12.10 3.80 3.99
N ALA A 142 -12.36 2.78 4.82
CA ALA A 142 -12.95 1.53 4.38
C ALA A 142 -14.48 1.64 4.27
N ALA A 143 -15.03 1.19 3.15
CA ALA A 143 -16.48 1.16 2.91
C ALA A 143 -17.11 -0.22 3.13
N CYS A 144 -16.28 -1.28 3.17
CA CYS A 144 -16.67 -2.65 3.48
C CYS A 144 -15.44 -3.47 3.90
N TYR A 145 -15.66 -4.57 4.61
CA TYR A 145 -14.60 -5.50 4.97
C TYR A 145 -14.15 -6.31 3.76
N CYS A 146 -12.87 -6.20 3.41
CA CYS A 146 -12.26 -7.01 2.35
C CYS A 146 -11.75 -8.32 2.97
N PRO A 147 -12.37 -9.49 2.69
CA PRO A 147 -12.00 -10.72 3.37
C PRO A 147 -10.60 -11.20 2.98
N PRO A 148 -9.97 -12.09 3.77
CA PRO A 148 -8.73 -12.76 3.38
C PRO A 148 -8.87 -13.39 1.98
N ARG A 149 -7.74 -13.51 1.27
CA ARG A 149 -7.66 -14.05 -0.12
C ARG A 149 -8.34 -13.16 -1.17
N HIS A 150 -8.47 -11.86 -0.91
CA HIS A 150 -8.81 -10.83 -1.89
C HIS A 150 -7.60 -9.94 -2.13
N TYR A 151 -7.60 -9.16 -3.22
CA TYR A 151 -6.58 -8.13 -3.45
C TYR A 151 -7.19 -6.77 -3.77
N TRP A 152 -6.46 -5.71 -3.40
CA TRP A 152 -6.84 -4.34 -3.65
C TRP A 152 -6.51 -3.95 -5.10
N LYS A 153 -7.54 -3.51 -5.84
CA LYS A 153 -7.39 -3.02 -7.21
C LYS A 153 -7.87 -1.58 -7.29
N GLN A 154 -7.02 -0.66 -7.71
CA GLN A 154 -7.45 0.71 -8.04
C GLN A 154 -8.48 0.64 -9.18
N PHE A 155 -9.59 1.36 -9.05
CA PHE A 155 -10.58 1.53 -10.10
C PHE A 155 -10.31 2.85 -10.82
N ASN A 156 -10.51 2.89 -12.14
CA ASN A 156 -10.20 4.05 -12.99
C ASN A 156 -11.28 5.14 -12.88
N LYS A 157 -11.68 5.48 -11.66
CA LYS A 157 -12.54 6.62 -11.33
C LYS A 157 -11.86 7.41 -10.23
N THR A 158 -11.03 8.36 -10.65
CA THR A 158 -10.58 9.46 -9.81
C THR A 158 -11.52 10.63 -10.05
N SER A 159 -12.14 11.16 -9.00
CA SER A 159 -12.95 12.38 -9.07
C SER A 159 -12.25 13.51 -8.34
N ILE A 160 -12.24 14.69 -8.95
CA ILE A 160 -11.70 15.91 -8.38
C ILE A 160 -12.88 16.82 -8.05
N SER A 161 -12.88 17.41 -6.86
CA SER A 161 -13.81 18.47 -6.46
C SER A 161 -13.02 19.65 -5.91
N ASP A 162 -13.26 20.82 -6.48
CA ASP A 162 -12.72 22.10 -6.00
C ASP A 162 -13.81 22.77 -5.16
N GLN A 163 -13.53 23.08 -3.89
CA GLN A 163 -14.55 23.55 -2.93
C GLN A 163 -14.74 25.09 -2.93
N GLY A 164 -14.28 25.77 -3.98
CA GLY A 164 -14.43 27.23 -4.17
C GLY A 164 -13.56 28.12 -3.26
N ASN A 165 -13.02 27.55 -2.17
CA ASN A 165 -12.16 28.17 -1.18
C ASN A 165 -10.65 28.01 -1.44
N GLY A 166 -10.26 27.39 -2.57
CA GLY A 166 -8.88 27.01 -2.88
C GLY A 166 -8.51 25.56 -2.50
N THR A 167 -9.33 24.90 -1.69
CA THR A 167 -9.16 23.49 -1.36
C THR A 167 -9.57 22.59 -2.53
N ARG A 168 -8.68 21.69 -2.92
CA ARG A 168 -8.89 20.67 -3.96
C ARG A 168 -8.86 19.27 -3.35
N ALA A 169 -9.91 18.50 -3.56
CA ALA A 169 -10.04 17.13 -3.11
C ALA A 169 -9.95 16.15 -4.30
N GLU A 170 -9.05 15.17 -4.22
CA GLU A 170 -8.92 14.05 -5.17
C GLU A 170 -9.35 12.75 -4.48
N HIS A 171 -10.45 12.16 -4.95
CA HIS A 171 -10.93 10.86 -4.48
C HIS A 171 -10.47 9.75 -5.43
N THR A 172 -9.74 8.75 -4.93
CA THR A 172 -9.38 7.53 -5.67
C THR A 172 -10.07 6.32 -5.05
N ILE A 173 -10.83 5.58 -5.85
CA ILE A 173 -11.59 4.40 -5.40
C ILE A 173 -10.78 3.12 -5.62
N TYR A 174 -10.72 2.27 -4.61
CA TYR A 174 -10.19 0.91 -4.69
C TYR A 174 -11.32 -0.12 -4.49
N LYS A 175 -11.22 -1.24 -5.21
CA LYS A 175 -12.14 -2.37 -5.11
C LYS A 175 -11.44 -3.57 -4.49
N CYS A 176 -12.17 -4.27 -3.63
CA CYS A 176 -11.78 -5.58 -3.13
C CYS A 176 -12.12 -6.62 -4.20
N VAL A 177 -11.10 -7.21 -4.85
CA VAL A 177 -11.33 -8.17 -5.93
C VAL A 177 -11.21 -9.58 -5.39
N LYS A 178 -12.33 -10.33 -5.45
CA LYS A 178 -12.31 -11.77 -5.13
C LYS A 178 -11.39 -12.48 -6.09
N VAL A 179 -10.49 -13.25 -5.51
CA VAL A 179 -9.60 -14.10 -6.25
C VAL A 179 -10.36 -15.38 -6.63
N HIS A 180 -10.48 -15.64 -7.93
CA HIS A 180 -11.36 -16.69 -8.46
C HIS A 180 -11.08 -18.06 -7.83
N THR A 181 -12.11 -18.65 -7.24
CA THR A 181 -12.07 -19.92 -6.53
C THR A 181 -12.73 -20.99 -7.39
N LEU A 182 -12.04 -22.10 -7.62
CA LEU A 182 -12.66 -23.34 -8.09
C LEU A 182 -12.33 -24.42 -7.05
N ILE A 183 -13.37 -25.06 -6.53
CA ILE A 183 -13.33 -25.93 -5.36
C ILE A 183 -12.96 -27.35 -5.81
N ILE A 184 -11.91 -27.93 -5.22
CA ILE A 184 -11.86 -29.35 -4.87
C ILE A 184 -11.35 -29.46 -3.43
N MET A 185 -11.80 -30.50 -2.73
CA MET A 185 -11.91 -30.60 -1.28
C MET A 185 -10.72 -31.31 -0.60
N PHE A 186 -10.63 -31.13 0.72
CA PHE A 186 -9.69 -31.71 1.70
C PHE A 186 -8.28 -31.09 1.83
N LEU A 187 -7.98 -30.71 3.07
CA LEU A 187 -6.68 -30.31 3.63
C LEU A 187 -6.01 -29.04 3.07
N ALA A 188 -6.54 -27.90 3.52
CA ALA A 188 -5.77 -26.73 3.99
C ALA A 188 -4.63 -26.17 3.10
N CYS A 189 -4.94 -25.74 1.88
CA CYS A 189 -4.26 -24.57 1.31
C CYS A 189 -5.19 -23.80 0.35
N VAL A 190 -5.05 -22.47 0.29
CA VAL A 190 -6.04 -21.63 -0.39
C VAL A 190 -5.50 -21.09 -1.71
N GLN A 191 -6.06 -21.62 -2.79
CA GLN A 191 -5.74 -21.23 -4.15
C GLN A 191 -6.14 -19.77 -4.39
N LEU A 192 -5.16 -18.90 -4.71
CA LEU A 192 -5.48 -17.68 -5.46
C LEU A 192 -5.79 -18.08 -6.93
N ARG A 193 -6.12 -17.12 -7.81
CA ARG A 193 -6.21 -17.35 -9.26
C ARG A 193 -4.88 -17.99 -9.64
N LYS A 194 -4.87 -19.16 -10.28
CA LYS A 194 -3.61 -19.74 -10.76
C LYS A 194 -3.09 -18.83 -11.88
N CYS A 195 -1.91 -18.27 -11.70
CA CYS A 195 -1.11 -17.80 -12.83
C CYS A 195 -0.58 -19.03 -13.58
N SER A 196 -0.24 -18.89 -14.85
CA SER A 196 0.60 -19.85 -15.57
C SER A 196 2.05 -19.79 -15.08
N SER A 197 2.86 -20.79 -15.43
CA SER A 197 4.32 -20.68 -15.32
C SER A 197 4.82 -19.44 -16.08
N MET A 198 5.84 -18.78 -15.55
CA MET A 198 6.45 -17.53 -16.03
C MET A 198 5.50 -16.32 -16.15
N GLN A 199 4.23 -16.45 -15.78
CA GLN A 199 3.28 -15.33 -15.79
C GLN A 199 3.55 -14.35 -14.63
N PHE A 200 3.32 -13.07 -14.90
CA PHE A 200 3.28 -12.00 -13.89
C PHE A 200 2.32 -12.33 -12.74
N CYS A 201 2.82 -12.26 -11.50
CA CYS A 201 2.08 -12.64 -10.30
C CYS A 201 1.90 -11.49 -9.28
N GLY A 202 2.70 -10.43 -9.35
CA GLY A 202 2.55 -9.25 -8.49
C GLY A 202 3.60 -8.15 -8.72
N ASN A 203 3.45 -7.06 -7.99
CA ASN A 203 4.45 -5.99 -7.89
C ASN A 203 5.10 -6.08 -6.50
N THR A 204 6.43 -6.27 -6.44
CA THR A 204 7.18 -6.27 -5.17
C THR A 204 7.82 -4.91 -4.94
N ARG A 205 7.50 -4.24 -3.84
CA ARG A 205 8.05 -2.90 -3.54
C ARG A 205 9.57 -2.96 -3.42
N ALA A 206 10.27 -1.95 -3.92
CA ALA A 206 11.73 -1.90 -3.84
C ALA A 206 12.30 -1.44 -2.49
N ASP A 207 11.45 -0.96 -1.57
CA ASP A 207 11.81 -0.50 -0.22
C ASP A 207 11.74 -1.61 0.83
N HIS A 208 10.61 -2.33 0.89
CA HIS A 208 10.28 -3.27 1.97
C HIS A 208 10.11 -4.73 1.48
N TYR A 209 10.19 -4.96 0.17
CA TYR A 209 10.00 -6.27 -0.46
C TYR A 209 8.66 -6.97 -0.11
N SER A 210 7.63 -6.21 0.27
CA SER A 210 6.25 -6.71 0.28
C SER A 210 5.71 -6.79 -1.15
N THR A 211 4.76 -7.71 -1.38
CA THR A 211 4.29 -8.05 -2.73
C THR A 211 2.79 -7.86 -2.84
N TYR A 212 2.38 -6.93 -3.71
CA TYR A 212 1.00 -6.76 -4.14
C TYR A 212 0.63 -7.87 -5.13
N TYR A 213 0.21 -9.02 -4.61
CA TYR A 213 -0.19 -10.18 -5.41
C TYR A 213 -1.42 -9.90 -6.28
N ARG A 214 -1.40 -10.43 -7.50
CA ARG A 214 -2.52 -10.47 -8.45
C ARG A 214 -3.05 -11.89 -8.69
N CYS A 215 -2.20 -12.91 -8.51
CA CYS A 215 -2.53 -14.33 -8.67
C CYS A 215 -1.52 -15.21 -7.88
N SER A 216 -1.84 -16.48 -7.61
CA SER A 216 -0.89 -17.47 -7.05
C SER A 216 -0.23 -18.23 -8.17
N CYS A 217 1.04 -18.53 -7.99
CA CYS A 217 1.75 -19.44 -8.87
C CYS A 217 1.19 -20.88 -8.84
N PRO A 218 1.41 -21.66 -9.91
CA PRO A 218 1.04 -23.07 -9.94
C PRO A 218 1.87 -23.88 -8.94
N PHE A 219 1.60 -25.18 -8.80
CA PHE A 219 2.38 -26.04 -7.91
C PHE A 219 3.85 -26.07 -8.34
N GLY A 220 4.77 -26.18 -7.37
CA GLY A 220 6.21 -26.15 -7.62
C GLY A 220 6.72 -24.82 -8.20
N HIS A 221 6.01 -23.71 -8.02
CA HIS A 221 6.43 -22.38 -8.50
C HIS A 221 6.30 -21.32 -7.41
N MET A 222 7.26 -20.41 -7.34
CA MET A 222 7.27 -19.25 -6.46
C MET A 222 7.08 -17.95 -7.23
N CYS A 223 6.44 -16.97 -6.61
CA CYS A 223 6.26 -15.63 -7.17
C CYS A 223 7.50 -14.79 -6.84
N LEU A 224 8.49 -14.81 -7.74
CA LEU A 224 9.84 -14.27 -7.51
C LEU A 224 10.13 -13.11 -8.45
N ILE A 225 11.04 -12.22 -8.03
CA ILE A 225 11.54 -11.11 -8.84
C ILE A 225 12.22 -11.69 -10.08
N LYS A 226 11.73 -11.33 -11.28
CA LYS A 226 12.27 -11.84 -12.54
C LYS A 226 13.66 -11.27 -12.83
N ASP A 227 13.79 -9.96 -12.63
CA ASP A 227 14.98 -9.18 -12.91
C ASP A 227 14.99 -7.93 -12.00
N GLN A 228 16.16 -7.29 -11.83
CA GLN A 228 16.30 -6.13 -10.95
C GLN A 228 15.81 -4.81 -11.59
N THR A 229 15.03 -4.86 -12.68
CA THR A 229 14.48 -3.66 -13.31
C THR A 229 13.40 -3.05 -12.43
N LYS A 230 13.61 -1.81 -12.02
CA LYS A 230 12.64 -1.01 -11.27
C LYS A 230 11.72 -0.25 -12.21
N TYR A 231 10.43 -0.23 -11.92
CA TYR A 231 9.44 0.62 -12.60
C TYR A 231 8.50 1.27 -11.57
N GLN A 232 7.90 2.40 -11.95
CA GLN A 232 6.95 3.10 -11.11
C GLN A 232 5.60 2.38 -11.12
N VAL A 233 5.04 2.15 -9.93
CA VAL A 233 3.69 1.60 -9.74
C VAL A 233 2.87 2.49 -8.82
N LYS A 234 1.53 2.38 -8.95
CA LYS A 234 0.56 2.94 -8.01
C LYS A 234 -0.33 1.80 -7.52
N GLU A 235 -0.21 1.51 -6.24
CA GLU A 235 -0.97 0.47 -5.52
C GLU A 235 -1.78 1.13 -4.38
N LEU A 236 -2.46 0.33 -3.55
CA LEU A 236 -3.07 0.86 -2.33
C LEU A 236 -1.96 1.16 -1.31
N LEU A 237 -1.96 2.38 -0.75
CA LEU A 237 -0.96 2.87 0.22
C LEU A 237 0.50 2.79 -0.28
N PHE A 238 0.73 2.74 -1.59
CA PHE A 238 2.07 2.79 -2.17
C PHE A 238 2.08 3.43 -3.56
N GLN A 239 2.99 4.37 -3.77
CA GLN A 239 3.32 4.90 -5.08
C GLN A 239 4.84 5.08 -5.15
N GLY A 240 5.51 4.36 -6.04
CA GLY A 240 6.97 4.33 -6.09
C GLY A 240 7.52 3.17 -6.90
N SER A 241 8.82 2.93 -6.74
CA SER A 241 9.56 1.90 -7.48
C SER A 241 9.24 0.48 -6.99
N ALA A 242 8.90 -0.42 -7.91
CA ALA A 242 8.70 -1.85 -7.68
C ALA A 242 9.44 -2.71 -8.70
N TYR A 243 9.62 -3.98 -8.35
CA TYR A 243 10.11 -5.06 -9.20
C TYR A 243 8.97 -5.95 -9.70
N LYS A 244 9.16 -6.55 -10.88
CA LYS A 244 8.16 -7.40 -11.52
C LYS A 244 8.35 -8.83 -11.05
N THR A 245 7.34 -9.38 -10.38
CA THR A 245 7.38 -10.78 -10.01
C THR A 245 6.65 -11.67 -11.01
N THR A 246 7.25 -12.83 -11.27
CA THR A 246 6.71 -13.88 -12.13
C THR A 246 6.75 -15.22 -11.42
N CYS A 247 5.90 -16.15 -11.86
CA CYS A 247 5.89 -17.51 -11.33
C CYS A 247 7.05 -18.32 -11.90
N ILE A 248 8.16 -18.38 -11.16
CA ILE A 248 9.36 -19.14 -11.51
C ILE A 248 9.26 -20.53 -10.86
N PRO A 249 9.61 -21.63 -11.57
CA PRO A 249 9.72 -22.95 -10.96
C PRO A 249 10.68 -22.96 -9.76
N ASP A 250 10.31 -23.67 -8.70
CA ASP A 250 11.22 -23.96 -7.59
C ASP A 250 12.17 -25.09 -8.02
N SER A 251 13.45 -24.78 -8.15
CA SER A 251 14.50 -25.71 -8.59
C SER A 251 14.71 -26.89 -7.62
N GLY A 252 14.12 -26.86 -6.42
CA GLY A 252 14.01 -28.01 -5.53
C GLY A 252 13.12 -29.16 -6.05
N THR A 253 12.40 -28.98 -7.17
CA THR A 253 11.45 -29.97 -7.69
C THR A 253 12.08 -30.98 -8.67
N GLU A 254 13.13 -30.62 -9.41
CA GLU A 254 13.76 -31.51 -10.40
C GLU A 254 14.56 -32.66 -9.77
N LEU A 255 15.05 -32.48 -8.53
CA LEU A 255 15.84 -33.47 -7.80
C LEU A 255 15.00 -34.55 -7.07
N ARG A 256 13.67 -34.49 -7.13
CA ARG A 256 12.77 -35.46 -6.44
C ARG A 256 12.11 -36.49 -7.37
N HIS A 257 12.31 -36.38 -8.69
CA HIS A 257 11.80 -37.37 -9.66
C HIS A 257 12.89 -38.29 -10.25
N SER A 258 14.15 -38.14 -9.82
CA SER A 258 15.31 -38.87 -10.33
C SER A 258 15.85 -39.95 -9.37
N THR A 259 15.10 -40.31 -8.31
CA THR A 259 15.48 -41.31 -7.29
C THR A 259 14.43 -42.39 -7.04
N ASN A 260 13.75 -42.84 -8.11
CA ASN A 260 12.99 -44.10 -8.11
C ASN A 260 13.25 -44.86 -9.43
N LEU A 261 14.38 -45.57 -9.45
CA LEU A 261 14.72 -46.67 -10.35
C LEU A 261 15.55 -47.68 -9.54
#